data_AF-A0A9W8QE28-F1
#
_entry.id   AF-A0A9W8QE28-F1
#
_cell.length_a   1.000
_cell.length_b   1.000
_cell.length_c   1.000
_cell.angle_alpha   90.00
_cell.angle_beta   90.00
_cell.angle_gamma   90.00
#
_symmetry.space_group_name_H-M   'P 1'
#
loop_
_entity.id
_entity.type
_entity.pdbx_description
1 polymer ?
#
loop_
_entity_poly.entity_id
_entity_poly.type
_entity_poly.pdbx_seq_one_letter_code
_entity_poly.pdbx_strand_id
1 'polypeptide(L)'
;MSGKIDSIVASATKLVLDDITGEMVARNELKKRVQKRARKAAAEEARAQRATEAQHDAKTAAPKIKTERGVLPIIEDHDTMFTKGFLADVFKERPVKPVVTRFPPEPNGYLHLGHAKAIAIDFGFARYHGGETILRFDDTNPNEEDQVYFDAIQDIIKWLGFNPSRITYSSDNFQRLYGHAERLIGLGKAYVCHCTQAEIQLSRGG
;
A
#
# COMPACT_ATOMS: atom_id res chain seq x y z
N MET A 1 21.18 26.07 -60.43
CA MET A 1 21.10 25.28 -59.18
C MET A 1 22.05 25.85 -58.13
N SER A 2 21.88 27.10 -57.70
CA SER A 2 22.78 27.74 -56.70
C SER A 2 22.06 28.30 -55.47
N GLY A 3 20.73 28.24 -55.39
CA GLY A 3 19.96 28.88 -54.31
C GLY A 3 19.48 27.96 -53.17
N LYS A 4 19.75 26.65 -53.23
CA LYS A 4 19.30 25.68 -52.21
C LYS A 4 20.39 25.22 -51.24
N ILE A 5 21.66 25.54 -51.50
CA ILE A 5 22.78 25.15 -50.62
C ILE A 5 22.95 26.18 -49.50
N ASP A 6 22.72 27.47 -49.77
CA ASP A 6 22.89 28.54 -48.77
C ASP A 6 21.86 28.50 -47.63
N SER A 7 20.65 27.95 -47.84
CA SER A 7 19.63 27.87 -46.78
C SER A 7 19.89 26.75 -45.76
N ILE A 8 20.62 25.71 -46.15
CA ILE A 8 20.97 24.59 -45.24
C ILE A 8 22.14 25.01 -44.34
N VAL A 9 23.09 25.80 -44.87
CA VAL A 9 24.23 26.33 -44.08
C VAL A 9 23.79 27.44 -43.11
N ALA A 10 22.75 28.22 -43.44
CA ALA A 10 22.19 29.26 -42.57
C ALA A 10 21.41 28.73 -41.34
N SER A 11 20.95 27.48 -41.35
CA SER A 11 20.21 26.88 -40.22
C SER A 11 21.13 26.24 -39.17
N ALA A 12 22.34 25.84 -39.58
CA ALA A 12 23.37 25.30 -38.69
C ALA A 12 23.98 26.37 -37.74
N THR A 13 23.78 27.66 -38.01
CA THR A 13 24.47 28.77 -37.32
C THR A 13 23.84 29.19 -35.97
N LYS A 14 22.80 28.50 -35.49
CA LYS A 14 22.10 28.82 -34.22
C LYS A 14 22.08 27.70 -33.17
N LEU A 15 22.71 26.56 -33.45
CA LEU A 15 22.90 25.47 -32.49
C LEU A 15 24.15 25.76 -31.64
N VAL A 16 24.05 25.53 -30.34
CA VAL A 16 25.11 25.72 -29.35
C VAL A 16 25.18 24.45 -28.50
N LEU A 17 26.40 24.06 -28.13
CA LEU A 17 26.64 22.88 -27.31
C LEU A 17 26.11 23.09 -25.88
N ASP A 18 25.37 22.13 -25.35
CA ASP A 18 25.07 22.01 -23.92
C ASP A 18 26.23 21.28 -23.25
N ASP A 19 27.12 22.02 -22.59
CA ASP A 19 28.34 21.47 -21.95
C ASP A 19 28.06 20.39 -20.89
N ILE A 20 26.82 20.29 -20.40
CA ILE A 20 26.43 19.28 -19.39
C ILE A 20 25.96 17.97 -20.03
N THR A 21 25.25 18.04 -21.15
CA THR A 21 24.70 16.84 -21.82
C THR A 21 25.47 16.44 -23.07
N GLY A 22 26.39 17.29 -23.56
CA GLY A 22 27.15 17.08 -24.79
C GLY A 22 26.33 17.23 -26.08
N GLU A 23 25.10 17.72 -26.00
CA GLU A 23 24.18 17.81 -27.15
C GLU A 23 24.22 19.19 -27.82
N MET A 24 24.12 19.22 -29.16
CA MET A 24 23.95 20.45 -29.94
C MET A 24 22.49 20.88 -29.94
N VAL A 25 22.17 21.98 -29.24
CA VAL A 25 20.78 22.46 -29.06
C VAL A 25 20.61 23.92 -29.45
N ALA A 26 19.41 24.34 -29.83
CA ALA A 26 19.16 25.74 -30.16
C ALA A 26 19.33 26.65 -28.92
N ARG A 27 19.87 27.86 -29.10
CA ARG A 27 20.11 28.81 -27.97
C ARG A 27 18.91 29.04 -27.05
N ASN A 28 17.70 29.07 -27.59
CA ASN A 28 16.48 29.27 -26.78
C ASN A 28 16.15 28.05 -25.92
N GLU A 29 16.46 26.85 -26.40
CA GLU A 29 16.29 25.62 -25.65
C GLU A 29 17.36 25.48 -24.56
N LEU A 30 18.61 25.83 -24.87
CA LEU A 30 19.69 25.87 -23.88
C LEU A 30 19.36 26.81 -22.73
N LYS A 31 18.83 28.02 -23.01
CA LYS A 31 18.36 28.95 -21.97
C LYS A 31 17.28 28.34 -21.07
N LYS A 32 16.32 27.60 -21.63
CA LYS A 32 15.27 26.91 -20.86
C LYS A 32 15.85 25.78 -20.00
N ARG A 33 16.79 24.99 -20.54
CA ARG A 33 17.47 23.91 -19.80
C ARG A 33 18.28 24.47 -18.62
N VAL A 34 19.06 25.52 -18.84
CA VAL A 34 19.82 26.22 -17.79
C VAL A 34 18.90 26.77 -16.70
N GLN A 35 17.80 27.43 -17.07
CA GLN A 35 16.82 27.96 -16.11
C GLN A 35 16.12 26.85 -15.30
N LYS A 36 15.80 25.72 -15.94
CA LYS A 36 15.21 24.55 -15.26
C LYS A 36 16.19 23.91 -14.27
N ARG A 37 17.46 23.78 -14.65
CA ARG A 37 18.53 23.26 -13.79
C ARG A 37 18.78 24.19 -12.59
N ALA A 38 18.87 25.50 -12.82
CA ALA A 38 19.00 26.49 -11.76
C ALA A 38 17.84 26.45 -10.76
N ARG A 39 16.59 26.31 -11.24
CA ARG A 39 15.42 26.13 -10.37
C ARG A 39 15.45 24.83 -9.57
N LYS A 40 15.93 23.74 -10.17
CA LYS A 40 16.05 22.44 -9.48
C LYS A 40 17.13 22.49 -8.40
N ALA A 41 18.29 23.08 -8.69
CA ALA A 41 19.36 23.28 -7.73
C ALA A 41 18.91 24.16 -6.55
N ALA A 42 18.24 25.28 -6.82
CA ALA A 42 17.71 26.15 -5.77
C ALA A 42 16.65 25.45 -4.89
N ALA A 43 15.81 24.58 -5.48
CA ALA A 43 14.82 23.79 -4.73
C ALA A 43 15.47 22.71 -3.86
N GLU A 44 16.58 22.13 -4.32
CA GLU A 44 17.34 21.10 -3.60
C GLU A 44 18.15 21.71 -2.45
N GLU A 45 18.76 22.88 -2.65
CA GLU A 45 19.40 23.68 -1.59
C GLU A 45 18.39 24.15 -0.54
N ALA A 46 17.21 24.63 -0.95
CA ALA A 46 16.15 25.00 -0.01
C ALA A 46 15.62 23.80 0.80
N ARG A 47 15.57 22.61 0.18
CA ARG A 47 15.19 21.37 0.88
C ARG A 47 16.27 20.90 1.85
N ALA A 48 17.55 21.05 1.49
CA ALA A 48 18.67 20.75 2.36
C ALA A 48 18.74 21.72 3.56
N GLN A 49 18.53 23.02 3.35
CA GLN A 49 18.48 24.03 4.41
C GLN A 49 17.32 23.77 5.39
N ARG A 50 16.12 23.45 4.88
CA ARG A 50 14.98 23.05 5.72
C ARG A 50 15.23 21.77 6.52
N ALA A 51 15.99 20.82 5.97
CA ALA A 51 16.36 19.60 6.67
C ALA A 51 17.37 19.86 7.80
N THR A 52 18.31 20.78 7.61
CA THR A 52 19.26 21.21 8.66
C THR A 52 18.60 22.07 9.74
N GLU A 53 17.66 22.95 9.38
CA GLU A 53 16.88 23.75 10.34
C GLU A 53 15.96 22.86 11.20
N ALA A 54 15.28 21.88 10.58
CA ALA A 54 14.45 20.90 11.30
C ALA A 54 15.25 20.02 12.28
N GLN A 55 16.54 19.77 12.01
CA GLN A 55 17.42 19.05 12.93
C GLN A 55 17.97 19.91 14.07
N HIS A 56 18.07 21.23 13.87
CA HIS A 56 18.53 22.17 14.90
C HIS A 56 17.40 22.55 15.88
N ASP A 57 16.17 22.72 15.39
CA ASP A 57 15.00 23.02 16.23
C ASP A 57 14.53 21.83 17.08
N ALA A 58 14.75 20.59 16.63
CA ALA A 58 14.41 19.39 17.37
C ALA A 58 15.22 19.19 18.67
N LYS A 59 16.33 19.93 18.87
CA LYS A 59 17.17 19.83 20.08
C LYS A 59 16.82 20.80 21.20
N THR A 60 15.90 21.76 21.01
CA THR A 60 15.67 22.82 22.02
C THR A 60 14.23 23.06 22.45
N ALA A 61 13.24 22.32 21.95
CA ALA A 61 11.86 22.47 22.42
C ALA A 61 11.11 21.13 22.48
N ALA A 62 11.52 20.25 23.40
CA ALA A 62 10.61 19.23 23.90
C ALA A 62 9.65 19.90 24.92
N PRO A 63 8.34 20.01 24.65
CA PRO A 63 7.41 20.41 25.69
C PRO A 63 7.45 19.34 26.78
N LYS A 64 7.72 19.74 28.03
CA LYS A 64 7.53 18.87 29.19
C LYS A 64 6.03 18.59 29.32
N ILE A 65 5.57 17.53 28.65
CA ILE A 65 4.25 16.95 28.89
C ILE A 65 4.26 16.55 30.38
N LYS A 66 3.41 17.21 31.18
CA LYS A 66 3.12 16.73 32.54
C LYS A 66 2.57 15.31 32.38
N THR A 67 3.39 14.32 32.70
CA THR A 67 3.00 12.92 32.80
C THR A 67 2.15 12.73 34.04
N GLU A 68 0.90 13.15 33.95
CA GLU A 68 -0.20 12.39 34.55
C GLU A 68 -0.95 11.71 33.40
N ARG A 69 -0.23 10.93 32.60
CA ARG A 69 -0.88 9.80 31.96
C ARG A 69 -1.11 8.82 33.09
N GLY A 70 -2.31 8.84 33.67
CA GLY A 70 -2.78 7.72 34.47
C GLY A 70 -2.39 6.46 33.72
N VAL A 71 -1.62 5.59 34.37
CA VAL A 71 -1.26 4.30 33.81
C VAL A 71 -2.59 3.68 33.42
N LEU A 72 -2.86 3.58 32.11
CA LEU A 72 -3.96 2.74 31.65
C LEU A 72 -3.68 1.40 32.30
N PRO A 73 -4.62 0.84 33.08
CA PRO A 73 -4.38 -0.41 33.78
C PRO A 73 -3.81 -1.37 32.75
N ILE A 74 -2.64 -1.93 33.06
CA ILE A 74 -2.09 -3.03 32.29
C ILE A 74 -3.25 -4.03 32.26
N ILE A 75 -3.77 -4.33 31.07
CA ILE A 75 -4.81 -5.32 30.92
C ILE A 75 -4.16 -6.63 31.38
N GLU A 76 -4.44 -7.03 32.63
CA GLU A 76 -3.86 -8.23 33.26
C GLU A 76 -4.30 -9.51 32.52
N ASP A 77 -5.41 -9.44 31.79
CA ASP A 77 -5.97 -10.56 31.05
C ASP A 77 -6.23 -10.18 29.59
N HIS A 78 -5.34 -10.66 28.70
CA HIS A 78 -5.43 -10.49 27.25
C HIS A 78 -6.75 -11.03 26.66
N ASP A 79 -7.44 -11.94 27.36
CA ASP A 79 -8.68 -12.56 26.90
C ASP A 79 -9.93 -11.74 27.27
N THR A 80 -9.76 -10.62 27.99
CA THR A 80 -10.88 -9.70 28.31
C THR A 80 -11.64 -9.24 27.07
N MET A 81 -10.96 -9.09 25.93
CA MET A 81 -11.57 -8.73 24.64
C MET A 81 -12.46 -9.82 24.04
N PHE A 82 -12.38 -11.06 24.53
CA PHE A 82 -13.15 -12.22 24.07
C PHE A 82 -14.22 -12.66 25.08
N THR A 83 -14.06 -12.28 26.36
CA THR A 83 -15.06 -12.55 27.41
C THR A 83 -16.16 -11.49 27.49
N LYS A 84 -15.85 -10.24 27.13
CA LYS A 84 -16.74 -9.08 27.28
C LYS A 84 -16.74 -8.20 26.04
N GLY A 85 -17.81 -7.42 25.89
CA GLY A 85 -17.96 -6.43 24.81
C GLY A 85 -18.46 -7.06 23.50
N PHE A 86 -18.34 -6.28 22.42
CA PHE A 86 -19.02 -6.54 21.15
C PHE A 86 -18.75 -7.94 20.58
N LEU A 87 -17.49 -8.39 20.54
CA LEU A 87 -17.15 -9.72 19.99
C LEU A 87 -17.77 -10.86 20.79
N ALA A 88 -17.76 -10.75 22.12
CA ALA A 88 -18.37 -11.74 23.02
C ALA A 88 -19.90 -11.78 22.84
N ASP A 89 -20.53 -10.61 22.71
CA ASP A 89 -21.98 -10.52 22.59
C ASP A 89 -22.47 -11.05 21.22
N VAL A 90 -21.78 -10.70 20.13
CA VAL A 90 -22.08 -11.25 18.79
C VAL A 90 -21.90 -12.78 18.77
N PHE A 91 -20.86 -13.30 19.41
CA PHE A 91 -20.65 -14.75 19.46
C PHE A 91 -21.72 -15.48 20.29
N LYS A 92 -22.25 -14.86 21.35
CA LYS A 92 -23.37 -15.43 22.14
C LYS A 92 -24.66 -15.51 21.33
N GLU A 93 -24.93 -14.54 20.46
CA GLU A 93 -26.12 -14.57 19.61
C GLU A 93 -26.07 -15.69 18.57
N ARG A 94 -24.88 -15.97 18.02
CA ARG A 94 -24.68 -16.97 16.97
C ARG A 94 -23.40 -17.78 17.21
N PRO A 95 -23.43 -18.74 18.15
CA PRO A 95 -22.26 -19.55 18.44
C PRO A 95 -21.97 -20.50 17.27
N VAL A 96 -20.71 -20.51 16.83
CA VAL A 96 -20.21 -21.44 15.81
C VAL A 96 -19.10 -22.28 16.41
N LYS A 97 -19.18 -23.61 16.26
CA LYS A 97 -18.16 -24.58 16.69
C LYS A 97 -17.89 -25.59 15.57
N PRO A 98 -16.62 -25.87 15.20
CA PRO A 98 -15.41 -25.20 15.71
C PRO A 98 -15.34 -23.73 15.23
N VAL A 99 -14.71 -22.87 16.04
CA VAL A 99 -14.41 -21.50 15.61
C VAL A 99 -13.31 -21.55 14.57
N VAL A 100 -13.56 -20.96 13.39
CA VAL A 100 -12.57 -20.87 12.33
C VAL A 100 -12.45 -19.42 11.90
N THR A 101 -11.28 -18.81 12.09
CA THR A 101 -10.97 -17.45 11.65
C THR A 101 -9.99 -17.48 10.48
N ARG A 102 -9.80 -16.34 9.80
CA ARG A 102 -8.70 -16.17 8.86
C ARG A 102 -8.14 -14.77 8.92
N PHE A 103 -6.81 -14.67 8.86
CA PHE A 103 -6.09 -13.43 8.60
C PHE A 103 -5.72 -13.39 7.11
N PRO A 104 -6.31 -12.49 6.31
CA PRO A 104 -6.14 -12.50 4.86
C PRO A 104 -5.32 -11.31 4.33
N PRO A 105 -3.99 -11.25 4.52
CA PRO A 105 -3.18 -10.16 4.00
C PRO A 105 -2.99 -10.28 2.48
N GLU A 106 -2.95 -9.14 1.79
CA GLU A 106 -2.43 -9.05 0.43
C GLU A 106 -0.89 -9.16 0.45
N PRO A 107 -0.27 -10.03 -0.36
CA PRO A 107 1.18 -10.21 -0.38
C PRO A 107 1.90 -9.19 -1.29
N ASN A 108 1.55 -7.91 -1.18
CA ASN A 108 2.10 -6.80 -1.96
C ASN A 108 2.90 -5.78 -1.13
N GLY A 109 3.12 -6.05 0.16
CA GLY A 109 3.83 -5.16 1.06
C GLY A 109 4.16 -5.76 2.42
N TYR A 110 4.98 -5.04 3.19
CA TYR A 110 5.32 -5.43 4.56
C TYR A 110 4.20 -5.08 5.54
N LEU A 111 3.95 -5.98 6.49
CA LEU A 111 3.00 -5.72 7.57
C LEU A 111 3.51 -4.60 8.49
N HIS A 112 2.73 -3.52 8.59
CA HIS A 112 2.91 -2.49 9.61
C HIS A 112 2.13 -2.78 10.90
N LEU A 113 2.34 -1.98 11.95
CA LEU A 113 1.72 -2.13 13.28
C LEU A 113 0.18 -2.25 13.26
N GLY A 114 -0.51 -1.60 12.32
CA GLY A 114 -1.96 -1.76 12.16
C GLY A 114 -2.42 -3.21 11.95
N HIS A 115 -1.61 -4.05 11.29
CA HIS A 115 -1.92 -5.47 11.08
C HIS A 115 -1.82 -6.28 12.38
N ALA A 116 -1.03 -5.84 13.36
CA ALA A 116 -0.91 -6.54 14.64
C ALA A 116 -2.26 -6.65 15.35
N LYS A 117 -3.14 -5.64 15.19
CA LYS A 117 -4.51 -5.70 15.74
C LYS A 117 -5.34 -6.78 15.07
N ALA A 118 -5.30 -6.88 13.75
CA ALA A 118 -6.04 -7.90 13.01
C ALA A 118 -5.54 -9.30 13.37
N ILE A 119 -4.22 -9.50 13.42
CA ILE A 119 -3.59 -10.75 13.84
C ILE A 119 -4.02 -11.12 15.26
N ALA A 120 -3.94 -10.19 16.21
CA ALA A 120 -4.32 -10.44 17.60
C ALA A 120 -5.80 -10.83 17.74
N ILE A 121 -6.69 -10.21 16.95
CA ILE A 121 -8.12 -10.55 16.96
C ILE A 121 -8.34 -11.92 16.33
N ASP A 122 -7.89 -12.15 15.09
CA ASP A 122 -8.19 -13.36 14.33
C ASP A 122 -7.62 -14.61 15.02
N PHE A 123 -6.34 -14.55 15.38
CA PHE A 123 -5.68 -15.68 16.04
C PHE A 123 -6.03 -15.79 17.53
N GLY A 124 -6.18 -14.66 18.23
CA GLY A 124 -6.56 -14.67 19.64
C GLY A 124 -7.97 -15.22 19.85
N PHE A 125 -8.93 -14.83 19.01
CA PHE A 125 -10.32 -15.28 19.11
C PHE A 125 -10.43 -16.80 18.87
N ALA A 126 -9.76 -17.32 17.83
CA ALA A 126 -9.71 -18.74 17.59
C ALA A 126 -9.03 -19.48 18.75
N ARG A 127 -7.87 -19.03 19.22
CA ARG A 127 -7.16 -19.62 20.36
C ARG A 127 -8.02 -19.69 21.61
N TYR A 128 -8.67 -18.57 21.98
CA TYR A 128 -9.53 -18.47 23.15
C TYR A 128 -10.68 -19.48 23.10
N HIS A 129 -11.26 -19.71 21.93
CA HIS A 129 -12.34 -20.67 21.72
C HIS A 129 -11.88 -22.10 21.36
N GLY A 130 -10.58 -22.39 21.38
CA GLY A 130 -10.03 -23.71 20.99
C GLY A 130 -10.23 -24.04 19.51
N GLY A 131 -10.32 -23.02 18.66
CA GLY A 131 -10.53 -23.11 17.22
C GLY A 131 -9.26 -23.01 16.39
N GLU A 132 -9.43 -22.79 15.09
CA GLU A 132 -8.36 -22.72 14.09
C GLU A 132 -8.32 -21.35 13.40
N THR A 133 -7.12 -20.87 13.08
CA THR A 133 -6.94 -19.70 12.21
C THR A 133 -6.23 -20.10 10.93
N ILE A 134 -6.76 -19.65 9.81
CA ILE A 134 -6.17 -19.84 8.48
C ILE A 134 -5.38 -18.56 8.14
N LEU A 135 -4.12 -18.71 7.71
CA LEU A 135 -3.41 -17.64 7.02
C LEU A 135 -3.77 -17.75 5.54
N ARG A 136 -4.47 -16.76 5.00
CA ARG A 136 -4.86 -16.77 3.59
C ARG A 136 -4.18 -15.64 2.86
N PHE A 137 -3.26 -15.93 1.96
CA PHE A 137 -2.74 -14.89 1.09
C PHE A 137 -3.84 -14.47 0.11
N ASP A 138 -4.19 -13.18 0.09
CA ASP A 138 -5.17 -12.65 -0.84
C ASP A 138 -4.48 -12.24 -2.15
N ASP A 139 -4.03 -13.27 -2.87
CA ASP A 139 -3.19 -13.21 -4.07
C ASP A 139 -4.02 -13.10 -5.37
N THR A 140 -4.92 -12.12 -5.38
CA THR A 140 -5.82 -11.88 -6.53
C THR A 140 -5.27 -10.90 -7.56
N ASN A 141 -4.12 -10.27 -7.28
CA ASN A 141 -3.52 -9.25 -8.15
C ASN A 141 -2.15 -9.71 -8.67
N PRO A 142 -2.08 -10.32 -9.86
CA PRO A 142 -0.85 -10.96 -10.35
C PRO A 142 0.32 -10.00 -10.61
N ASN A 143 0.10 -8.67 -10.59
CA ASN A 143 1.14 -7.68 -10.90
C ASN A 143 1.86 -7.11 -9.67
N GLU A 144 1.38 -7.39 -8.46
CA GLU A 144 1.84 -6.72 -7.23
C GLU A 144 2.40 -7.69 -6.19
N GLU A 145 2.60 -8.95 -6.55
CA GLU A 145 2.94 -10.03 -5.62
C GLU A 145 4.40 -10.45 -5.79
N ASP A 146 5.15 -10.51 -4.68
CA ASP A 146 6.54 -10.94 -4.64
C ASP A 146 6.74 -11.90 -3.46
N GLN A 147 7.49 -12.98 -3.68
CA GLN A 147 7.82 -14.01 -2.69
C GLN A 147 8.34 -13.40 -1.38
N VAL A 148 9.09 -12.31 -1.45
CA VAL A 148 9.62 -11.61 -0.27
C VAL A 148 8.52 -11.21 0.73
N TYR A 149 7.33 -10.86 0.25
CA TYR A 149 6.21 -10.46 1.10
C TYR A 149 5.53 -11.66 1.75
N PHE A 150 5.42 -12.79 1.05
CA PHE A 150 4.90 -14.04 1.63
C PHE A 150 5.74 -14.51 2.82
N ASP A 151 7.06 -14.44 2.68
CA ASP A 151 8.00 -14.86 3.72
C ASP A 151 7.95 -13.88 4.90
N ALA A 152 8.01 -12.57 4.62
CA ALA A 152 7.95 -11.54 5.67
C ALA A 152 6.65 -11.57 6.49
N ILE A 153 5.50 -11.82 5.85
CA ILE A 153 4.20 -11.96 6.52
C ILE A 153 4.23 -13.15 7.49
N GLN A 154 4.74 -14.30 7.05
CA GLN A 154 4.83 -15.50 7.89
C GLN A 154 5.77 -15.28 9.08
N ASP A 155 6.90 -14.60 8.83
CA ASP A 155 7.88 -14.31 9.88
C ASP A 155 7.32 -13.38 10.94
N ILE A 156 6.53 -12.36 10.57
CA ILE A 156 5.85 -11.48 11.54
C ILE A 156 4.82 -12.24 12.37
N ILE A 157 4.02 -13.12 11.74
CA ILE A 157 3.02 -13.92 12.46
C ILE A 157 3.70 -14.84 13.49
N LYS A 158 4.78 -15.51 13.08
CA LYS A 158 5.60 -16.35 13.97
C LYS A 158 6.26 -15.51 15.07
N TRP A 159 6.80 -14.34 14.74
CA TRP A 159 7.43 -13.41 15.70
C TRP A 159 6.44 -12.94 16.77
N LEU A 160 5.17 -12.72 16.40
CA LEU A 160 4.09 -12.40 17.33
C LEU A 160 3.60 -13.60 18.17
N GLY A 161 4.19 -14.79 18.00
CA GLY A 161 3.85 -15.99 18.78
C GLY A 161 2.57 -16.69 18.30
N PHE A 162 2.17 -16.48 17.06
CA PHE A 162 1.03 -17.15 16.45
C PHE A 162 1.48 -18.20 15.43
N ASN A 163 0.68 -19.25 15.27
CA ASN A 163 0.90 -20.28 14.26
C ASN A 163 -0.42 -20.57 13.53
N PRO A 164 -0.49 -20.38 12.21
CA PRO A 164 -1.69 -20.72 11.46
C PRO A 164 -1.88 -22.23 11.38
N SER A 165 -3.14 -22.67 11.38
CA SER A 165 -3.53 -24.07 11.18
C SER A 165 -3.24 -24.55 9.76
N ARG A 166 -3.50 -23.66 8.78
CA ARG A 166 -3.32 -23.89 7.35
C ARG A 166 -2.92 -22.58 6.69
N ILE A 167 -2.11 -22.68 5.64
CA ILE A 167 -1.80 -21.60 4.73
C ILE A 167 -2.55 -21.89 3.43
N THR A 168 -3.29 -20.91 2.92
CA THR A 168 -4.11 -21.04 1.71
C THR A 168 -3.96 -19.82 0.83
N TYR A 169 -4.29 -19.95 -0.44
CA TYR A 169 -4.22 -18.87 -1.42
C TYR A 169 -5.62 -18.60 -1.97
N SER A 170 -5.94 -17.33 -2.24
CA SER A 170 -7.16 -16.96 -2.94
C SER A 170 -7.15 -17.51 -4.37
N SER A 171 -5.98 -17.53 -5.01
CA SER A 171 -5.76 -18.03 -6.37
C SER A 171 -6.10 -19.52 -6.55
N ASP A 172 -5.87 -20.35 -5.54
CA ASP A 172 -6.28 -21.78 -5.53
C ASP A 172 -7.78 -21.97 -5.78
N ASN A 173 -8.59 -20.93 -5.49
CA ASN A 173 -10.04 -20.98 -5.64
C ASN A 173 -10.55 -20.34 -6.94
N PHE A 174 -9.70 -19.87 -7.85
CA PHE A 174 -10.15 -19.18 -9.07
C PHE A 174 -11.12 -20.00 -9.91
N GLN A 175 -10.91 -21.31 -10.07
CA GLN A 175 -11.85 -22.15 -10.81
C GLN A 175 -13.24 -22.19 -10.15
N ARG A 176 -13.29 -22.22 -8.83
CA ARG A 176 -14.56 -22.20 -8.07
C ARG A 176 -15.23 -20.84 -8.18
N LEU A 177 -14.46 -19.76 -8.06
CA LEU A 177 -14.95 -18.39 -8.21
C LEU A 177 -15.51 -18.14 -9.61
N TYR A 178 -14.84 -18.64 -10.65
CA TYR A 178 -15.32 -18.59 -12.03
C TYR A 178 -16.65 -19.34 -12.20
N GLY A 179 -16.76 -20.57 -11.70
CA GLY A 179 -18.04 -21.31 -11.72
C GLY A 179 -19.16 -20.61 -10.96
N HIS A 180 -18.85 -19.90 -9.87
CA HIS A 180 -19.81 -19.03 -9.19
C HIS A 180 -20.21 -17.82 -10.04
N ALA A 181 -19.29 -17.20 -10.78
CA ALA A 181 -19.59 -16.12 -11.70
C ALA A 181 -20.54 -16.58 -12.82
N GLU A 182 -20.28 -17.72 -13.45
CA GLU A 182 -21.18 -18.31 -14.46
C GLU A 182 -22.56 -18.58 -13.89
N ARG A 183 -22.64 -19.14 -12.68
CA ARG A 183 -23.92 -19.36 -11.99
C ARG A 183 -24.66 -18.04 -11.73
N LEU A 184 -23.96 -16.98 -11.32
CA LEU A 184 -24.57 -15.66 -11.11
C LEU A 184 -25.12 -15.08 -12.42
N ILE A 185 -24.42 -15.27 -13.55
CA ILE A 185 -24.91 -14.88 -14.88
C ILE A 185 -26.18 -15.69 -15.22
N GLY A 186 -26.14 -17.01 -15.03
CA GLY A 186 -27.31 -17.88 -15.27
C GLY A 186 -28.53 -17.54 -14.41
N LEU A 187 -28.33 -16.99 -13.21
CA LEU A 187 -29.38 -16.51 -12.31
C LEU A 187 -29.86 -15.08 -12.63
N GLY A 188 -29.30 -14.42 -13.65
CA GLY A 188 -29.58 -13.01 -13.96
C GLY A 188 -29.13 -12.04 -12.86
N LYS A 189 -28.12 -12.42 -12.05
CA LYS A 189 -27.56 -11.62 -10.95
C LYS A 189 -26.19 -11.02 -11.28
N ALA A 190 -25.69 -11.26 -12.48
CA ALA A 190 -24.48 -10.64 -13.02
C ALA A 190 -24.65 -10.37 -14.51
N TYR A 191 -23.93 -9.38 -15.03
CA TYR A 191 -23.88 -9.02 -16.46
C TYR A 191 -22.48 -8.51 -16.82
N VAL A 192 -22.14 -8.56 -18.11
CA VAL A 192 -20.89 -7.99 -18.63
C VAL A 192 -21.11 -6.52 -18.97
N CYS A 193 -20.31 -5.64 -18.38
CA CYS A 193 -20.34 -4.21 -18.67
C CYS A 193 -19.32 -3.86 -19.76
N HIS A 194 -19.72 -3.02 -20.71
CA HIS A 194 -18.84 -2.50 -21.76
C HIS A 194 -18.56 -1.00 -21.61
N CYS A 195 -19.06 -0.37 -20.55
CA CYS A 195 -18.78 1.03 -20.24
C CYS A 195 -17.32 1.23 -19.85
N THR A 196 -16.78 2.38 -20.19
CA THR A 196 -15.49 2.87 -19.69
C THR A 196 -15.55 3.17 -18.20
N GLN A 197 -14.39 3.23 -17.54
CA GLN A 197 -14.30 3.56 -16.12
C GLN A 197 -14.96 4.90 -15.78
N ALA A 198 -14.82 5.90 -16.66
CA ALA A 198 -15.43 7.23 -16.49
C ALA A 198 -16.96 7.17 -16.56
N GLU A 199 -17.52 6.41 -17.50
CA GLU A 199 -18.97 6.21 -17.61
C GLU A 199 -19.54 5.48 -16.39
N ILE A 200 -18.82 4.47 -15.87
CA ILE A 200 -19.22 3.76 -14.66
C ILE A 200 -19.29 4.72 -13.46
N GLN A 201 -18.27 5.56 -13.26
CA GLN A 201 -18.27 6.55 -12.17
C GLN A 201 -19.45 7.53 -12.29
N LEU A 202 -19.65 8.09 -13.49
CA LEU A 202 -20.76 9.01 -13.74
C LEU A 202 -22.13 8.35 -13.46
N SER A 203 -22.31 7.10 -13.92
CA SER A 203 -23.56 6.35 -13.70
C SER A 203 -23.85 6.03 -12.24
N ARG A 204 -22.82 6.07 -11.38
CA ARG A 204 -22.90 5.76 -9.94
C ARG A 204 -22.91 7.00 -9.04
N GLY A 205 -23.05 8.19 -9.61
CA GLY A 205 -23.23 9.44 -8.86
C GLY A 205 -22.00 10.31 -8.70
N GLY A 206 -20.88 9.99 -9.38
CA GLY A 206 -19.65 10.79 -9.37
C GLY A 206 -18.73 10.46 -8.21
#